data_AF-A0A936C7B2-F1
#
_entry.id   AF-A0A936C7B2-F1
#
_cell.length_a   1.000
_cell.length_b   1.000
_cell.length_c   1.000
_cell.angle_alpha   90.00
_cell.angle_beta   90.00
_cell.angle_gamma   90.00
#
_symmetry.space_group_name_H-M   'P 1'
#
loop_
_entity.id
_entity.type
_entity.pdbx_description
1 polymer ?
#
loop_
_entity_poly.entity_id
_entity_poly.type
_entity_poly.pdbx_seq_one_letter_code
_entity_poly.pdbx_strand_id
1 'polypeptide(L)'
;MAYGLGWVLQDYRGRRVAWHNGGIDGMLSEMWTVPEERLGIIVLTNSSPHVAGPTIVRDILDRFLIGKPAKDYLAESVTSCSA
;
A
#
# COMPACT_ATOMS: atom_id res chain seq x y z
N MET A 1 8.48 10.79 -6.31
CA MET A 1 7.17 10.97 -5.63
C MET A 1 6.82 12.44 -5.65
N ALA A 2 5.54 12.76 -5.80
CA ALA A 2 4.99 14.11 -5.72
C ALA A 2 3.81 14.11 -4.72
N TYR A 3 3.32 15.30 -4.36
CA TYR A 3 2.16 15.44 -3.48
C TYR A 3 1.21 16.51 -4.03
N GLY A 4 -0.10 16.25 -3.99
CA GLY A 4 -1.09 17.20 -4.51
C GLY A 4 -2.48 16.91 -3.96
N LEU A 5 -3.19 17.98 -3.56
CA LEU A 5 -4.57 17.91 -3.02
C LEU A 5 -4.76 16.89 -1.89
N GLY A 6 -3.74 16.67 -1.05
CA GLY A 6 -3.82 15.68 0.04
C GLY A 6 -3.51 14.25 -0.39
N TRP A 7 -2.88 14.04 -1.54
CA TRP A 7 -2.51 12.72 -2.06
C TRP A 7 -1.01 12.64 -2.34
N VAL A 8 -0.40 11.51 -1.98
CA VAL A 8 0.90 11.11 -2.49
C VAL A 8 0.71 10.56 -3.89
N LEU A 9 1.44 11.12 -4.86
CA LEU A 9 1.40 10.76 -6.26
C LEU A 9 2.71 10.06 -6.64
N GLN A 10 2.61 8.88 -7.26
CA GLN A 10 3.78 8.13 -7.71
C GLN A 10 3.49 7.27 -8.94
N ASP A 11 4.58 6.87 -9.60
CA ASP A 11 4.54 5.78 -10.57
C ASP A 11 4.75 4.45 -9.81
N TYR A 12 3.89 3.48 -10.07
CA TYR A 12 4.06 2.09 -9.64
C TYR A 12 3.97 1.20 -10.88
N ARG A 13 5.12 0.70 -11.35
CA ARG A 13 5.24 -0.18 -12.52
C ARG A 13 4.63 0.42 -13.80
N GLY A 14 4.90 1.69 -14.05
CA GLY A 14 4.39 2.40 -15.22
C GLY A 14 2.94 2.85 -15.08
N ARG A 15 2.35 2.75 -13.87
CA ARG A 15 0.97 3.16 -13.57
C ARG A 15 0.96 4.30 -12.59
N ARG A 16 0.10 5.28 -12.83
CA ARG A 16 -0.04 6.40 -11.91
C ARG A 16 -0.87 5.93 -10.73
N VAL A 17 -0.35 6.20 -9.55
CA VAL A 17 -0.98 5.84 -8.29
C VAL A 17 -1.11 7.10 -7.44
N ALA A 18 -2.31 7.31 -6.92
CA ALA A 18 -2.57 8.30 -5.89
C ALA A 18 -2.97 7.57 -4.60
N TRP A 19 -2.28 7.87 -3.51
CA TRP A 19 -2.52 7.22 -2.23
C TRP A 19 -2.34 8.16 -1.05
N HIS A 20 -2.96 7.82 0.07
CA HIS A 20 -2.74 8.47 1.35
C HIS A 20 -2.91 7.44 2.45
N ASN A 21 -2.17 7.59 3.53
CA ASN A 21 -2.31 6.76 4.72
C ASN A 21 -2.81 7.60 5.92
N GLY A 22 -3.22 6.93 6.97
CA GLY A 22 -3.70 7.55 8.20
C GLY A 22 -3.28 6.71 9.38
N GLY A 23 -3.00 7.36 10.49
CA GLY A 23 -2.60 6.68 11.71
C GLY A 23 -2.97 7.48 12.94
N ILE A 24 -3.66 6.82 13.86
CA ILE A 24 -3.77 7.20 15.26
C ILE A 24 -3.35 6.00 16.11
N ASP A 25 -3.24 6.19 17.42
CA ASP A 25 -2.83 5.12 18.32
C ASP A 25 -3.77 3.91 18.19
N GLY A 26 -3.21 2.75 17.84
CA GLY A 26 -3.94 1.50 17.66
C GLY A 26 -4.73 1.37 16.35
N MET A 27 -4.70 2.35 15.43
CA MET A 27 -5.43 2.26 14.17
C MET A 27 -4.64 2.85 13.00
N LEU A 28 -4.47 2.06 11.92
CA LEU A 28 -3.85 2.51 10.68
C LEU A 28 -4.80 2.31 9.49
N SER A 29 -4.65 3.17 8.49
CA SER A 29 -5.38 3.11 7.23
C SER A 29 -4.47 3.36 6.05
N GLU A 30 -4.71 2.65 4.96
CA GLU A 30 -4.10 2.87 3.64
C GLU A 30 -5.23 3.03 2.62
N MET A 31 -5.16 4.06 1.78
CA MET A 31 -6.08 4.28 0.67
C MET A 31 -5.30 4.52 -0.60
N TRP A 32 -5.43 3.63 -1.56
CA TRP A 32 -4.65 3.62 -2.81
C TRP A 32 -5.59 3.55 -4.01
N THR A 33 -5.28 4.32 -5.05
CA THR A 33 -6.04 4.34 -6.30
C THR A 33 -5.10 4.21 -7.49
N VAL A 34 -5.51 3.41 -8.48
CA VAL A 34 -4.84 3.26 -9.78
C VAL A 34 -5.87 3.61 -10.86
N PRO A 35 -5.99 4.89 -11.24
CA PRO A 35 -7.09 5.37 -12.09
C PRO A 35 -7.16 4.66 -13.44
N GLU A 36 -6.00 4.40 -14.07
CA GLU A 36 -5.95 3.72 -15.36
C GLU A 36 -6.44 2.27 -15.30
N GLU A 37 -6.46 1.65 -14.12
CA GLU A 37 -7.02 0.30 -13.90
C GLU A 37 -8.44 0.31 -13.32
N ARG A 38 -8.99 1.50 -13.02
CA ARG A 38 -10.24 1.62 -12.24
C ARG A 38 -10.18 0.83 -10.93
N LEU A 39 -9.00 0.77 -10.32
CA LEU A 39 -8.74 0.00 -9.10
C LEU A 39 -8.62 0.95 -7.89
N GLY A 40 -9.32 0.60 -6.82
CA GLY A 40 -9.16 1.20 -5.50
C GLY A 40 -8.87 0.11 -4.46
N ILE A 41 -7.92 0.38 -3.57
CA ILE A 41 -7.53 -0.53 -2.48
C ILE A 41 -7.60 0.25 -1.18
N ILE A 42 -8.31 -0.29 -0.20
CA ILE A 42 -8.40 0.26 1.16
C ILE A 42 -8.02 -0.85 2.13
N VAL A 43 -7.03 -0.58 3.00
CA VAL A 43 -6.61 -1.49 4.07
C VAL A 43 -6.73 -0.76 5.40
N LEU A 44 -7.45 -1.34 6.34
CA LEU A 44 -7.63 -0.80 7.70
C LEU A 44 -7.13 -1.84 8.70
N THR A 45 -6.30 -1.40 9.66
CA THR A 45 -5.85 -2.25 10.75
C THR A 45 -6.25 -1.63 12.08
N ASN A 46 -6.77 -2.45 12.99
CA ASN A 46 -7.07 -2.09 14.39
C ASN A 46 -5.87 -2.36 15.32
N SER A 47 -4.68 -2.19 14.76
CA SER A 47 -3.40 -2.26 15.45
C SER A 47 -2.41 -1.35 14.71
N SER A 48 -1.27 -1.06 15.34
CA SER A 48 -0.24 -0.18 14.78
C SER A 48 1.01 -0.88 14.16
N PRO A 49 0.92 -2.06 13.52
CA PRO A 49 2.05 -2.55 12.73
C PRO A 49 2.12 -1.74 11.43
N HIS A 50 2.91 -0.67 11.44
CA HIS A 50 3.08 0.25 10.30
C HIS A 50 3.51 -0.42 8.99
N VAL A 51 4.02 -1.65 9.08
CA VAL A 51 4.46 -2.44 7.93
C VAL A 51 3.33 -3.22 7.27
N ALA A 52 2.23 -3.52 7.97
CA ALA A 52 1.18 -4.41 7.49
C ALA A 52 0.41 -3.81 6.31
N GLY A 53 -0.09 -2.58 6.44
CA GLY A 53 -0.87 -1.91 5.41
C GLY A 53 -0.12 -1.82 4.06
N PRO A 54 1.06 -1.19 4.01
CA PRO A 54 1.85 -1.10 2.79
C PRO A 54 2.26 -2.44 2.19
N THR A 55 2.44 -3.48 3.02
CA THR A 55 2.76 -4.84 2.57
C THR A 55 1.59 -5.46 1.82
N ILE A 56 0.40 -5.40 2.41
CA ILE A 56 -0.83 -5.93 1.81
C ILE A 56 -1.14 -5.20 0.50
N VAL A 57 -1.04 -3.87 0.49
CA VAL A 57 -1.29 -3.07 -0.71
C VAL A 57 -0.34 -3.46 -1.85
N ARG A 58 0.96 -3.62 -1.59
CA ARG A 58 1.93 -4.00 -2.62
C ARG A 58 1.69 -5.40 -3.16
N ASP A 59 1.37 -6.37 -2.30
CA ASP A 59 1.03 -7.73 -2.75
C ASP A 59 -0.20 -7.72 -3.67
N ILE A 60 -1.25 -6.96 -3.31
CA ILE A 60 -2.46 -6.82 -4.14
C ILE A 60 -2.13 -6.13 -5.48
N LEU A 61 -1.43 -4.99 -5.45
CA LEU A 61 -1.06 -4.25 -6.66
C LEU A 61 -0.23 -5.12 -7.61
N ASP A 62 0.69 -5.90 -7.08
CA ASP A 62 1.54 -6.78 -7.87
C ASP A 62 0.74 -7.90 -8.54
N ARG A 63 -0.10 -8.59 -7.78
CA ARG A 63 -0.97 -9.64 -8.33
C ARG A 63 -1.90 -9.09 -9.39
N PHE A 64 -2.44 -7.90 -9.18
CA PHE A 64 -3.35 -7.27 -10.13
C PHE A 64 -2.63 -6.81 -11.41
N LEU A 65 -1.48 -6.14 -11.29
CA LEU A 65 -0.81 -5.50 -12.42
C LEU A 65 0.07 -6.45 -13.24
N ILE A 66 0.67 -7.47 -12.62
CA ILE A 66 1.60 -8.38 -13.30
C ILE A 66 1.28 -9.88 -13.10
N GLY A 67 0.22 -10.21 -12.37
CA GLY A 67 -0.22 -11.60 -12.13
C GLY A 67 0.54 -12.34 -11.01
N LYS A 68 1.55 -11.74 -10.40
CA LYS A 68 2.33 -12.34 -9.29
C LYS A 68 3.01 -11.28 -8.41
N PRO A 69 3.29 -11.56 -7.13
CA PRO A 69 4.19 -10.74 -6.32
C PRO A 69 5.58 -10.69 -6.96
N ALA A 70 6.20 -9.50 -7.06
CA ALA A 70 7.59 -9.41 -7.50
C ALA A 70 8.58 -9.85 -6.41
N LYS A 71 8.14 -9.85 -5.16
CA LYS A 71 8.88 -10.39 -4.02
C LYS A 71 7.92 -10.83 -2.92
N ASP A 72 8.43 -11.60 -1.98
CA ASP A 72 7.68 -12.00 -0.79
C ASP A 72 7.63 -10.85 0.22
N TYR A 73 6.65 -9.96 0.04
CA TYR A 73 6.44 -8.82 0.93
C TYR A 73 6.13 -9.26 2.36
N LEU A 74 5.46 -10.40 2.54
CA LEU A 74 5.07 -10.90 3.85
C LEU A 74 6.30 -11.35 4.63
N ALA A 75 7.16 -12.17 4.04
CA ALA A 75 8.39 -12.63 4.68
C ALA A 75 9.31 -11.46 5.12
N GLU A 76 9.42 -10.42 4.29
CA GLU A 76 10.18 -9.21 4.65
C GLU A 76 9.52 -8.45 5.80
N SER A 77 8.20 -8.26 5.75
CA SER A 77 7.46 -7.48 6.75
C SER A 77 7.43 -8.12 8.13
N VAL A 78 7.36 -9.45 8.22
CA VAL A 78 7.36 -10.18 9.49
C VAL A 78 8.65 -9.95 10.26
N THR A 79 9.78 -9.92 9.56
CA THR A 79 11.10 -9.64 10.16
C THR A 79 11.16 -8.23 10.78
N SER A 80 10.47 -7.27 10.18
CA SER A 80 10.43 -5.88 10.68
C SER A 80 9.41 -5.62 11.80
N CYS A 81 8.44 -6.52 12.01
CA CYS A 81 7.42 -6.36 13.04
C CYS A 81 7.86 -6.89 14.42
N SER A 82 8.99 -7.60 14.47
CA SER A 82 9.59 -8.22 15.65
C SER A 82 10.75 -7.43 16.28
N ALA A 83 10.92 -6.16 15.88
CA ALA A 83 11.93 -5.24 16.41
C ALA A 83 11.29 -4.12 17.25
#